data_AF-A0A7S1S1T0-F1
#
_entry.id   AF-A0A7S1S1T0-F1
#
_cell.length_a   1.000
_cell.length_b   1.000
_cell.length_c   1.000
_cell.angle_alpha   90.00
_cell.angle_beta   90.00
_cell.angle_gamma   90.00
#
_symmetry.space_group_name_H-M   'P 1'
#
loop_
_entity.id
_entity.type
_entity.pdbx_description
1 polymer ?
#
loop_
_entity_poly.entity_id
_entity_poly.type
_entity_poly.pdbx_seq_one_letter_code
_entity_poly.pdbx_strand_id
1 'polypeptide(L)'
;CTEGIWLWSQPFVLPNKGRKIAVLLMDTQGAWDGAMSKEQDAMIFGLTALLSSKLICNIQNMLTDDKIDSIDYFATFAQTACSGFSTDKPPFGDLEFLIRDWAWYDSGASFDDCRQTMDRHLKSLLNSNIQGRDELRERLSKTFSSISCHGLPHPGLAVLDPGFKGDFEDVSSDFSQLLGEFTRGFFGEADFPKASLPLGMEISPAAFENTVRNFIEAFSDVRGSAVQH
;
A
#
# COMPACT_ATOMS: atom_id res chain seq x y z
N CYS A 1 7.06 -1.87 -18.03
CA CYS A 1 6.50 -1.72 -16.67
C CYS A 1 6.49 -3.10 -16.02
N THR A 2 6.38 -3.18 -14.69
CA THR A 2 6.26 -4.46 -13.96
C THR A 2 4.94 -5.14 -14.32
N GLU A 3 4.98 -6.45 -14.58
CA GLU A 3 3.79 -7.29 -14.77
C GLU A 3 3.67 -8.29 -13.61
N GLY A 4 2.50 -8.34 -12.96
CA GLY A 4 2.25 -9.22 -11.82
C GLY A 4 2.90 -8.77 -10.50
N ILE A 5 3.33 -9.74 -9.68
CA ILE A 5 3.95 -9.51 -8.36
C ILE A 5 5.35 -10.14 -8.35
N TRP A 6 6.35 -9.34 -8.04
CA TRP A 6 7.75 -9.73 -7.96
C TRP A 6 8.23 -9.65 -6.52
N LEU A 7 8.96 -10.66 -6.07
CA LEU A 7 9.63 -10.63 -4.77
C LEU A 7 11.14 -10.49 -4.97
N TRP A 8 11.76 -9.71 -4.09
CA TRP A 8 13.22 -9.71 -4.02
C TRP A 8 13.74 -11.10 -3.68
N SER A 9 14.75 -11.57 -4.41
CA SER A 9 15.19 -12.97 -4.39
C SER A 9 15.71 -13.48 -3.03
N GLN A 10 16.11 -12.58 -2.14
CA GLN A 10 16.64 -12.95 -0.82
C GLN A 10 15.95 -12.12 0.29
N PRO A 11 15.36 -12.76 1.30
CA PRO A 11 14.80 -12.03 2.43
C PRO A 11 15.90 -11.36 3.26
N PHE A 12 15.63 -10.16 3.75
CA PHE A 12 16.46 -9.52 4.75
C PHE A 12 16.14 -10.09 6.13
N VAL A 13 17.15 -10.51 6.89
CA VAL A 13 16.96 -11.05 8.24
C VAL A 13 17.30 -9.98 9.28
N LEU A 14 16.28 -9.46 9.95
CA LEU A 14 16.42 -8.35 10.90
C LEU A 14 16.06 -8.77 12.33
N PRO A 15 16.71 -8.22 13.36
CA PRO A 15 16.25 -8.35 14.73
C PRO A 15 15.01 -7.48 14.96
N ASN A 16 14.01 -8.02 15.66
CA ASN A 16 12.82 -7.29 16.09
C ASN A 16 12.39 -7.82 17.46
N LYS A 17 12.35 -6.98 18.50
CA LYS A 17 11.90 -7.34 19.86
C LYS A 17 12.48 -8.68 20.38
N GLY A 18 13.76 -8.93 20.16
CA GLY A 18 14.47 -10.13 20.62
C GLY A 18 14.29 -11.39 19.77
N ARG A 19 13.53 -11.34 18.66
CA ARG A 19 13.46 -12.42 17.65
C ARG A 19 14.04 -11.98 16.31
N LYS A 20 14.42 -12.95 15.47
CA LYS A 20 14.74 -12.70 14.06
C LYS A 20 13.46 -12.76 13.24
N ILE A 21 13.31 -11.81 12.32
CA ILE A 21 12.23 -11.78 11.33
C ILE A 21 12.82 -11.78 9.92
N ALA A 22 12.08 -12.36 8.98
CA ALA A 22 12.39 -12.28 7.55
C ALA A 22 11.54 -11.16 6.94
N VAL A 23 12.19 -10.28 6.19
CA VAL A 23 11.56 -9.13 5.53
C VAL A 23 11.68 -9.34 4.03
N LEU A 24 10.53 -9.39 3.36
CA LEU A 24 10.42 -9.53 1.92
C LEU A 24 10.01 -8.17 1.34
N LEU A 25 10.63 -7.81 0.22
CA LEU A 25 10.21 -6.67 -0.58
C LEU A 25 9.44 -7.19 -1.79
N MET A 26 8.28 -6.58 -2.05
CA MET A 26 7.43 -6.93 -3.17
C MET A 26 7.30 -5.71 -4.08
N ASP A 27 7.55 -5.89 -5.37
CA ASP A 27 7.22 -4.93 -6.42
C ASP A 27 6.03 -5.45 -7.20
N THR A 28 5.03 -4.61 -7.41
CA THR A 28 3.75 -5.05 -7.96
C THR A 28 3.33 -4.17 -9.11
N GLN A 29 2.66 -4.76 -10.08
CA GLN A 29 1.99 -3.99 -11.11
C GLN A 29 1.03 -2.98 -10.48
N GLY A 30 1.05 -1.76 -11.00
CA GLY A 30 0.22 -0.67 -10.49
C GLY A 30 -1.24 -0.95 -10.76
N ALA A 31 -2.07 -0.91 -9.71
CA ALA A 31 -3.49 -0.68 -9.90
C ALA A 31 -3.68 0.68 -10.58
N TRP A 32 -4.69 0.85 -11.43
CA TRP A 32 -4.94 2.09 -12.17
C TRP A 32 -3.92 2.44 -13.28
N ASP A 33 -3.13 1.49 -13.79
CA ASP A 33 -2.26 1.72 -14.95
C ASP A 33 -3.04 1.86 -16.28
N GLY A 34 -4.37 1.61 -16.25
CA GLY A 34 -5.27 1.70 -17.41
C GLY A 34 -5.10 0.57 -18.42
N ALA A 35 -4.17 -0.36 -18.20
CA ALA A 35 -3.92 -1.52 -19.06
C ALA A 35 -4.74 -2.75 -18.66
N MET A 36 -5.35 -2.73 -17.47
CA MET A 36 -6.04 -3.84 -16.83
C MET A 36 -7.55 -3.59 -16.66
N SER A 37 -8.34 -4.66 -16.55
CA SER A 37 -9.73 -4.56 -16.06
C SER A 37 -9.74 -4.28 -14.55
N LYS A 38 -10.85 -3.72 -14.06
CA LYS A 38 -11.01 -3.40 -12.64
C LYS A 38 -10.89 -4.64 -11.74
N GLU A 39 -11.33 -5.80 -12.23
CA GLU A 39 -11.20 -7.08 -11.54
C GLU A 39 -9.75 -7.58 -11.51
N GLN A 40 -8.96 -7.33 -12.56
CA GLN A 40 -7.54 -7.68 -12.55
C GLN A 40 -6.76 -6.79 -11.57
N ASP A 41 -7.05 -5.49 -11.53
CA ASP A 41 -6.52 -4.59 -10.51
C ASP A 41 -6.91 -5.06 -9.10
N ALA A 42 -8.17 -5.49 -8.90
CA ALA A 42 -8.63 -6.03 -7.63
C ALA A 42 -7.90 -7.32 -7.23
N MET A 43 -7.58 -8.20 -8.19
CA MET A 43 -6.81 -9.42 -7.91
C MET A 43 -5.38 -9.09 -7.49
N ILE A 44 -4.66 -8.26 -8.25
CA ILE A 44 -3.28 -7.88 -7.93
C ILE A 44 -3.24 -7.13 -6.59
N PHE A 45 -4.10 -6.15 -6.40
CA PHE A 45 -4.20 -5.39 -5.15
C PHE A 45 -4.54 -6.31 -3.98
N GLY A 46 -5.56 -7.15 -4.11
CA GLY A 46 -6.04 -8.04 -3.06
C GLY A 46 -5.00 -9.05 -2.60
N LEU A 47 -4.34 -9.73 -3.53
CA LEU A 47 -3.24 -10.64 -3.23
C LEU A 47 -2.08 -9.91 -2.54
N THR A 48 -1.71 -8.74 -3.05
CA THR A 48 -0.63 -7.93 -2.46
C THR A 48 -0.99 -7.48 -1.04
N ALA A 49 -2.22 -7.00 -0.82
CA ALA A 49 -2.70 -6.54 0.47
C ALA A 49 -2.74 -7.66 1.52
N LEU A 50 -3.15 -8.86 1.14
CA LEU A 50 -3.15 -10.04 2.02
C LEU A 50 -1.73 -10.47 2.38
N LEU A 51 -0.81 -10.47 1.42
CA LEU A 51 0.57 -10.91 1.66
C LEU A 51 1.42 -9.87 2.41
N SER A 52 1.03 -8.59 2.35
CA SER A 52 1.79 -7.48 2.91
C SER A 52 1.45 -7.22 4.37
N SER A 53 2.48 -7.05 5.21
CA SER A 53 2.33 -6.37 6.51
C SER A 53 2.10 -4.87 6.36
N LYS A 54 2.71 -4.26 5.34
CA LYS A 54 2.61 -2.83 5.02
C LYS A 54 2.56 -2.70 3.50
N LEU A 55 1.44 -2.20 3.00
CA LEU A 55 1.19 -1.97 1.58
C LEU A 55 1.41 -0.50 1.26
N ILE A 56 2.35 -0.21 0.36
CA ILE A 56 2.54 1.14 -0.17
C ILE A 56 1.74 1.24 -1.47
N CYS A 57 0.69 2.05 -1.44
CA CYS A 57 -0.06 2.41 -2.62
C CYS A 57 0.53 3.67 -3.24
N ASN A 58 1.31 3.52 -4.31
CA ASN A 58 1.97 4.64 -4.99
C ASN A 58 0.98 5.37 -5.90
N ILE A 59 0.69 6.62 -5.58
CA ILE A 59 -0.31 7.46 -6.24
C ILE A 59 0.36 8.68 -6.85
N GLN A 60 0.06 9.03 -8.09
CA GLN A 60 0.55 10.29 -8.67
C GLN A 60 -0.38 11.47 -8.36
N ASN A 61 0.24 12.62 -8.10
CA ASN A 61 -0.32 13.93 -7.78
C ASN A 61 -1.09 13.98 -6.48
N MET A 62 -2.31 13.43 -6.48
CA MET A 62 -3.27 13.64 -5.42
C MET A 62 -4.16 12.41 -5.22
N LEU A 63 -4.46 12.12 -3.96
CA LEU A 63 -5.47 11.14 -3.59
C LEU A 63 -6.87 11.75 -3.77
N THR A 64 -7.77 11.01 -4.37
CA THR A 64 -9.11 11.47 -4.80
C THR A 64 -10.18 10.49 -4.34
N ASP A 65 -11.45 10.90 -4.35
CA ASP A 65 -12.57 10.05 -3.93
C ASP A 65 -12.66 8.75 -4.74
N ASP A 66 -12.42 8.78 -6.05
CA ASP A 66 -12.44 7.60 -6.93
C ASP A 66 -11.35 6.58 -6.58
N LYS A 67 -10.19 7.03 -6.09
CA LYS A 67 -9.12 6.16 -5.59
C LYS A 67 -9.53 5.51 -4.27
N ILE A 68 -10.16 6.26 -3.37
CA ILE A 68 -10.70 5.70 -2.11
C ILE A 68 -11.79 4.67 -2.40
N ASP A 69 -12.71 4.95 -3.31
CA ASP A 69 -13.77 4.02 -3.72
C ASP A 69 -13.18 2.76 -4.39
N SER A 70 -12.10 2.91 -5.16
CA SER A 70 -11.38 1.77 -5.74
C SER A 70 -10.73 0.90 -4.68
N ILE A 71 -10.09 1.49 -3.66
CA ILE A 71 -9.50 0.75 -2.54
C ILE A 71 -10.55 -0.05 -1.78
N ASP A 72 -11.71 0.55 -1.49
CA ASP A 72 -12.83 -0.15 -0.83
C ASP A 72 -13.35 -1.33 -1.66
N TYR A 73 -13.48 -1.13 -2.98
CA TYR A 73 -13.85 -2.19 -3.90
C TYR A 73 -12.82 -3.33 -3.92
N PHE A 74 -11.53 -3.03 -4.07
CA PHE A 74 -10.47 -4.05 -4.09
C PHE A 74 -10.38 -4.82 -2.77
N ALA A 75 -10.53 -4.11 -1.65
CA ALA A 75 -10.55 -4.72 -0.33
C ALA A 75 -11.74 -5.66 -0.15
N THR A 76 -12.93 -5.25 -0.58
CA THR A 76 -14.15 -6.07 -0.54
C THR A 76 -14.02 -7.30 -1.45
N PHE A 77 -13.44 -7.14 -2.64
CA PHE A 77 -13.16 -8.25 -3.55
C PHE A 77 -12.26 -9.31 -2.90
N ALA A 78 -11.15 -8.86 -2.29
CA ALA A 78 -10.21 -9.73 -1.60
C ALA A 78 -10.82 -10.44 -0.39
N GLN A 79 -11.66 -9.75 0.39
CA GLN A 79 -12.42 -10.39 1.48
C GLN A 79 -13.41 -11.43 0.98
N THR A 80 -14.05 -11.20 -0.17
CA THR A 80 -14.96 -12.17 -0.77
C THR A 80 -14.22 -13.44 -1.17
N ALA A 81 -13.04 -13.29 -1.79
CA ALA A 81 -12.14 -14.40 -2.10
C ALA A 81 -11.69 -15.17 -0.86
N CYS A 82 -11.56 -14.49 0.27
CA CYS A 82 -11.15 -15.09 1.53
C CYS A 82 -12.31 -15.29 2.53
N SER A 83 -13.57 -15.36 2.06
CA SER A 83 -14.76 -15.43 2.94
C SER A 83 -14.81 -16.66 3.86
N GLY A 84 -14.03 -17.71 3.58
CA GLY A 84 -13.83 -18.86 4.46
C GLY A 84 -12.90 -18.61 5.66
N PHE A 85 -12.29 -17.43 5.75
CA PHE A 85 -11.34 -17.06 6.80
C PHE A 85 -11.94 -15.96 7.68
N SER A 86 -12.39 -16.33 8.89
CA SER A 86 -12.97 -15.38 9.86
C SER A 86 -11.93 -14.98 10.90
N THR A 87 -11.78 -13.68 11.15
CA THR A 87 -10.74 -13.15 12.04
C THR A 87 -11.33 -12.06 12.94
N ASP A 88 -10.96 -12.05 14.22
CA ASP A 88 -11.37 -10.99 15.16
C ASP A 88 -10.62 -9.66 14.93
N LYS A 89 -9.57 -9.70 14.11
CA LYS A 89 -8.70 -8.56 13.76
C LYS A 89 -8.86 -8.18 12.29
N PRO A 90 -8.49 -6.94 11.91
CA PRO A 90 -8.43 -6.55 10.50
C PRO A 90 -7.61 -7.58 9.69
N PRO A 91 -8.14 -8.07 8.55
CA PRO A 91 -7.49 -9.10 7.76
C PRO A 91 -6.26 -8.60 7.01
N PHE A 92 -6.11 -7.29 6.79
CA PHE A 92 -4.96 -6.70 6.13
C PHE A 92 -4.06 -5.94 7.10
N GLY A 93 -2.80 -5.80 6.70
CA GLY A 93 -1.83 -4.96 7.38
C GLY A 93 -2.12 -3.46 7.24
N ASP A 94 -1.05 -2.67 7.28
CA ASP A 94 -1.12 -1.22 7.17
C ASP A 94 -1.18 -0.80 5.70
N LEU A 95 -2.05 0.15 5.36
CA LEU A 95 -2.08 0.80 4.05
C LEU A 95 -1.47 2.20 4.14
N GLU A 96 -0.46 2.45 3.32
CA GLU A 96 0.22 3.73 3.21
C GLU A 96 0.06 4.26 1.78
N PHE A 97 -0.64 5.39 1.60
CA PHE A 97 -0.64 6.09 0.32
C PHE A 97 0.63 6.91 0.18
N LEU A 98 1.50 6.54 -0.77
CA LEU A 98 2.66 7.35 -1.14
C LEU A 98 2.30 8.23 -2.34
N ILE A 99 2.07 9.51 -2.09
CA ILE A 99 1.63 10.46 -3.11
C ILE A 99 2.85 11.15 -3.75
N ARG A 100 3.12 10.83 -5.00
CA ARG A 100 4.18 11.41 -5.83
C ARG A 100 3.74 12.76 -6.38
N ASP A 101 4.70 13.66 -6.57
CA ASP A 101 4.46 14.99 -7.13
C ASP A 101 3.40 15.77 -6.33
N TRP A 102 3.38 15.59 -5.00
CA TRP A 102 2.47 16.30 -4.11
C TRP A 102 2.73 17.80 -4.25
N ALA A 103 1.69 18.53 -4.62
CA ALA A 103 1.82 19.96 -4.96
C ALA A 103 1.55 20.88 -3.76
N TRP A 104 0.96 20.37 -2.66
CA TRP A 104 0.52 21.19 -1.53
C TRP A 104 1.61 21.29 -0.46
N TYR A 105 2.66 22.03 -0.79
CA TYR A 105 3.70 22.45 0.14
C TYR A 105 3.75 23.97 0.20
N ASP A 106 3.69 24.51 1.42
CA ASP A 106 3.89 25.94 1.64
C ASP A 106 5.39 26.24 1.79
N SER A 107 5.85 27.33 1.20
CA SER A 107 7.23 27.78 1.37
C SER A 107 7.53 28.04 2.84
N GLY A 108 8.54 27.35 3.38
CA GLY A 108 8.92 27.44 4.79
C GLY A 108 8.13 26.54 5.74
N ALA A 109 7.25 25.66 5.23
CA ALA A 109 6.59 24.64 6.02
C ALA A 109 7.61 23.68 6.66
N SER A 110 7.36 23.29 7.91
CA SER A 110 8.10 22.22 8.57
C SER A 110 7.61 20.83 8.13
N PHE A 111 8.37 19.78 8.46
CA PHE A 111 7.93 18.39 8.21
C PHE A 111 6.58 18.07 8.85
N ASP A 112 6.34 18.59 10.04
CA ASP A 112 5.09 18.35 10.77
C ASP A 112 3.92 19.08 10.10
N ASP A 113 4.15 20.27 9.53
CA ASP A 113 3.12 21.00 8.78
C ASP A 113 2.73 20.22 7.50
N CYS A 114 3.73 19.68 6.79
CA CYS A 114 3.52 18.83 5.63
C CYS A 114 2.70 17.58 5.99
N ARG A 115 3.09 16.87 7.06
CA ARG A 115 2.40 15.67 7.54
C ARG A 115 0.95 15.98 7.94
N GLN A 116 0.73 17.05 8.70
CA GLN A 116 -0.62 17.46 9.11
C GLN A 116 -1.51 17.82 7.91
N THR A 117 -0.93 18.42 6.87
CA THR A 117 -1.65 18.75 5.64
C THR A 117 -2.08 17.51 4.88
N MET A 118 -1.20 16.51 4.77
CA MET A 118 -1.52 15.21 4.16
C MET A 118 -2.60 14.47 4.97
N ASP A 119 -2.44 14.39 6.31
CA ASP A 119 -3.44 13.79 7.20
C ASP A 119 -4.81 14.46 7.09
N ARG A 120 -4.84 15.79 7.01
CA ARG A 120 -6.07 16.56 6.83
C ARG A 120 -6.72 16.24 5.49
N HIS A 121 -5.93 16.11 4.43
CA HIS A 121 -6.42 15.71 3.11
C HIS A 121 -7.07 14.32 3.14
N LEU A 122 -6.36 13.30 3.65
CA LEU A 122 -6.90 11.95 3.77
C LEU A 122 -8.18 11.91 4.62
N LYS A 123 -8.20 12.60 5.76
CA LYS A 123 -9.38 12.72 6.62
C LYS A 123 -10.54 13.43 5.93
N SER A 124 -10.28 14.40 5.06
CA SER A 124 -11.33 15.10 4.30
C SER A 124 -12.02 14.17 3.30
N LEU A 125 -11.27 13.24 2.69
CA LEU A 125 -11.83 12.22 1.80
C LEU A 125 -12.63 11.19 2.60
N LEU A 126 -12.07 10.65 3.69
CA LEU A 126 -12.72 9.62 4.49
C LEU A 126 -13.97 10.11 5.23
N ASN A 127 -14.07 11.40 5.53
CA ASN A 127 -15.21 12.01 6.22
C ASN A 127 -16.01 12.96 5.31
N SER A 128 -15.96 12.76 3.99
CA SER A 128 -16.74 13.56 3.05
C SER A 128 -18.24 13.24 3.17
N ASN A 129 -19.10 14.21 2.86
CA ASN A 129 -20.57 14.04 2.94
C ASN A 129 -21.16 13.26 1.75
N ILE A 130 -20.34 12.46 1.07
CA ILE A 130 -20.78 11.63 -0.05
C ILE A 130 -21.62 10.47 0.51
N GLN A 131 -22.74 10.16 -0.14
CA GLN A 131 -23.58 9.03 0.25
C GLN A 131 -22.76 7.73 0.25
N GLY A 132 -22.86 6.93 1.32
CA GLY A 132 -22.12 5.66 1.45
C GLY A 132 -20.72 5.80 2.06
N ARG A 133 -20.24 7.03 2.32
CA ARG A 133 -18.87 7.26 2.77
C ARG A 133 -18.63 6.85 4.22
N ASP A 134 -19.64 6.96 5.09
CA ASP A 134 -19.54 6.46 6.47
C ASP A 134 -19.42 4.94 6.51
N GLU A 135 -20.22 4.22 5.73
CA GLU A 135 -20.13 2.76 5.63
C GLU A 135 -18.81 2.32 5.01
N LEU A 136 -18.33 3.04 3.98
CA LEU A 136 -17.00 2.82 3.40
C LEU A 136 -15.90 2.99 4.44
N ARG A 137 -15.92 4.08 5.20
CA ARG A 137 -14.94 4.35 6.25
C ARG A 137 -14.97 3.25 7.32
N GLU A 138 -16.15 2.78 7.71
CA GLU A 138 -16.31 1.67 8.64
C GLU A 138 -15.70 0.37 8.07
N ARG A 139 -16.02 0.02 6.81
CA ARG A 139 -15.42 -1.15 6.14
C ARG A 139 -13.90 -1.07 6.08
N LEU A 140 -13.35 0.04 5.63
CA LEU A 140 -11.90 0.23 5.54
C LEU A 140 -11.22 0.11 6.91
N SER A 141 -11.81 0.67 7.97
CA SER A 141 -11.26 0.56 9.33
C SER A 141 -11.36 -0.85 9.94
N LYS A 142 -12.28 -1.69 9.46
CA LYS A 142 -12.34 -3.12 9.79
C LYS A 142 -11.44 -3.97 8.89
N THR A 143 -10.98 -3.43 7.77
CA THR A 143 -10.20 -4.17 6.76
C THR A 143 -8.70 -4.01 6.97
N PHE A 144 -8.23 -2.77 7.16
CA PHE A 144 -6.82 -2.44 7.34
C PHE A 144 -6.51 -2.16 8.80
N SER A 145 -5.30 -2.53 9.23
CA SER A 145 -4.81 -2.24 10.59
C SER A 145 -4.58 -0.75 10.83
N SER A 146 -4.11 -0.03 9.79
CA SER A 146 -4.06 1.43 9.74
C SER A 146 -4.12 1.93 8.31
N ILE A 147 -4.55 3.18 8.13
CA ILE A 147 -4.52 3.87 6.84
C ILE A 147 -3.87 5.24 7.04
N SER A 148 -2.80 5.50 6.31
CA SER A 148 -2.01 6.73 6.37
C SER A 148 -1.63 7.20 4.96
N CYS A 149 -1.14 8.43 4.86
CA CYS A 149 -0.59 8.95 3.62
C CYS A 149 0.68 9.77 3.84
N HIS A 150 1.58 9.70 2.87
CA HIS A 150 2.79 10.49 2.81
C HIS A 150 2.95 11.06 1.40
N GLY A 151 3.20 12.37 1.29
CA GLY A 151 3.45 13.04 0.03
C GLY A 151 4.94 13.26 -0.16
N LEU A 152 5.41 13.09 -1.40
CA LEU A 152 6.72 13.49 -1.86
C LEU A 152 6.55 14.56 -2.96
N PRO A 153 7.31 15.66 -2.93
CA PRO A 153 7.28 16.67 -3.98
C PRO A 153 7.84 16.11 -5.29
N HIS A 154 7.78 16.92 -6.35
CA HIS A 154 8.45 16.54 -7.59
C HIS A 154 9.97 16.42 -7.35
N PRO A 155 10.64 15.34 -7.77
CA PRO A 155 12.07 15.10 -7.54
C PRO A 155 13.04 16.05 -8.27
N GLY A 156 12.55 17.08 -8.94
CA GLY A 156 13.32 17.96 -9.84
C GLY A 156 13.24 17.52 -11.31
N LEU A 157 13.55 18.42 -12.25
CA LEU A 157 13.40 18.15 -13.69
C LEU A 157 14.49 17.23 -14.26
N ALA A 158 15.66 17.18 -13.62
CA ALA A 158 16.79 16.36 -14.08
C ALA A 158 16.45 14.86 -14.11
N VAL A 159 15.60 14.40 -13.21
CA VAL A 159 15.17 12.99 -13.16
C VAL A 159 14.25 12.57 -14.32
N LEU A 160 13.77 13.55 -15.11
CA LEU A 160 12.96 13.29 -16.31
C LEU A 160 13.85 12.98 -17.53
N ASP A 161 15.17 13.22 -17.43
CA ASP A 161 16.12 12.88 -18.49
C ASP A 161 16.22 11.34 -18.62
N PRO A 162 15.97 10.76 -19.80
CA PRO A 162 16.19 9.33 -20.03
C PRO A 162 17.62 8.86 -19.73
N GLY A 163 18.60 9.76 -19.74
CA GLY A 163 20.00 9.51 -19.38
C GLY A 163 20.31 9.61 -17.88
N PHE A 164 19.34 9.95 -17.03
CA PHE A 164 19.52 10.08 -15.59
C PHE A 164 19.99 8.76 -14.97
N LYS A 165 21.10 8.79 -14.22
CA LYS A 165 21.71 7.59 -13.63
C LYS A 165 21.43 7.41 -12.15
N GLY A 166 20.60 8.26 -11.56
CA GLY A 166 20.34 8.24 -10.12
C GLY A 166 21.28 9.13 -9.31
N ASP A 167 21.91 10.14 -9.94
CA ASP A 167 22.81 11.06 -9.25
C ASP A 167 22.06 11.91 -8.22
N PHE A 168 22.40 11.75 -6.94
CA PHE A 168 21.69 12.38 -5.83
C PHE A 168 21.77 13.91 -5.84
N GLU A 169 22.83 14.48 -6.43
CA GLU A 169 23.04 15.94 -6.50
C GLU A 169 22.01 16.62 -7.43
N ASP A 170 21.45 15.87 -8.38
CA ASP A 170 20.45 16.34 -9.34
C ASP A 170 19.01 16.19 -8.84
N VAL A 171 18.83 15.56 -7.68
CA VAL A 171 17.52 15.36 -7.04
C VAL A 171 17.23 16.54 -6.10
N SER A 172 16.00 17.05 -6.14
CA SER A 172 15.55 18.12 -5.25
C SER A 172 15.86 17.81 -3.77
N SER A 173 16.38 18.82 -3.05
CA SER A 173 16.64 18.72 -1.61
C SER A 173 15.37 18.42 -0.82
N ASP A 174 14.26 19.05 -1.19
CA ASP A 174 12.98 18.89 -0.51
C ASP A 174 12.45 17.46 -0.68
N PHE A 175 12.60 16.91 -1.90
CA PHE A 175 12.28 15.51 -2.17
C PHE A 175 13.15 14.57 -1.33
N SER A 176 14.46 14.79 -1.33
CA SER A 176 15.40 13.93 -0.61
C SER A 176 15.16 13.96 0.90
N GLN A 177 14.79 15.12 1.44
CA GLN A 177 14.51 15.29 2.87
C GLN A 177 13.21 14.60 3.27
N LEU A 178 12.13 14.78 2.51
CA LEU A 178 10.86 14.11 2.76
C LEU A 178 10.93 12.61 2.53
N LEU A 179 11.68 12.15 1.52
CA LEU A 179 11.96 10.72 1.33
C LEU A 179 12.78 10.15 2.50
N GLY A 180 13.74 10.92 3.03
CA GLY A 180 14.48 10.56 4.23
C GLY A 180 13.58 10.39 5.45
N GLU A 181 12.63 11.29 5.66
CA GLU A 181 11.64 11.17 6.75
C GLU A 181 10.69 9.99 6.55
N PHE A 182 10.19 9.80 5.32
CA PHE A 182 9.36 8.66 4.99
C PHE A 182 10.08 7.34 5.28
N THR A 183 11.33 7.19 4.82
CA THR A 183 12.11 5.97 5.01
C THR A 183 12.47 5.71 6.48
N ARG A 184 12.77 6.77 7.25
CA ARG A 184 12.97 6.66 8.70
C ARG A 184 11.71 6.20 9.43
N GLY A 185 10.54 6.72 9.06
CA GLY A 185 9.27 6.24 9.59
C GLY A 185 8.98 4.80 9.17
N PHE A 186 9.15 4.48 7.89
CA PHE A 186 8.81 3.18 7.33
C PHE A 186 9.70 2.04 7.89
N PHE A 187 10.99 2.30 8.11
CA PHE A 187 11.96 1.30 8.58
C PHE A 187 12.45 1.53 10.02
N GLY A 188 11.94 2.54 10.73
CA GLY A 188 12.36 2.87 12.10
C GLY A 188 11.87 1.85 13.12
N GLU A 189 12.60 1.63 14.21
CA GLU A 189 12.27 0.58 15.22
C GLU A 189 10.85 0.69 15.82
N ALA A 190 10.31 1.91 15.91
CA ALA A 190 8.97 2.16 16.48
C ALA A 190 7.84 1.70 15.53
N ASP A 191 8.03 1.89 14.23
CA ASP A 191 7.02 1.71 13.18
C ASP A 191 7.41 0.61 12.18
N PHE A 192 8.49 -0.13 12.46
CA PHE A 192 8.97 -1.22 11.63
C PHE A 192 7.83 -2.22 11.41
N PRO A 193 7.55 -2.64 10.15
CA PRO A 193 6.42 -3.49 9.86
C PRO A 193 6.37 -4.69 10.79
N LYS A 194 5.21 -4.86 11.46
CA LYS A 194 4.92 -6.07 12.22
C LYS A 194 4.94 -7.25 11.25
N ALA A 195 5.24 -8.45 11.74
CA ALA A 195 5.23 -9.64 10.89
C ALA A 195 3.92 -9.71 10.11
N SER A 196 3.98 -10.10 8.83
CA SER A 196 2.80 -10.15 7.96
C SER A 196 1.67 -10.90 8.64
N LEU A 197 0.51 -10.24 8.73
CA LEU A 197 -0.71 -10.74 9.33
C LEU A 197 -1.80 -10.89 8.26
N PRO A 198 -1.62 -11.69 7.19
CA PRO A 198 -2.76 -12.06 6.37
C PRO A 198 -3.80 -12.67 7.29
N LEU A 199 -5.01 -12.16 7.23
CA LEU A 199 -6.09 -12.65 8.07
C LEU A 199 -5.72 -12.54 9.57
N GLY A 200 -4.93 -11.53 9.95
CA GLY A 200 -4.58 -11.29 11.35
C GLY A 200 -3.56 -12.27 11.96
N MET A 201 -2.93 -13.15 11.16
CA MET A 201 -2.09 -14.26 11.66
C MET A 201 -0.64 -14.20 11.16
N GLU A 202 0.35 -14.35 12.04
CA GLU A 202 1.76 -14.36 11.62
C GLU A 202 2.07 -15.53 10.68
N ILE A 203 2.65 -15.23 9.51
CA ILE A 203 3.19 -16.27 8.62
C ILE A 203 4.62 -16.63 9.02
N SER A 204 4.87 -17.94 9.21
CA SER A 204 6.24 -18.45 9.32
C SER A 204 6.88 -18.66 7.95
N PRO A 205 8.21 -18.58 7.82
CA PRO A 205 8.89 -18.87 6.55
C PRO A 205 8.54 -20.23 5.95
N ALA A 206 8.31 -21.24 6.80
CA ALA A 206 7.93 -22.58 6.36
C ALA A 206 6.49 -22.67 5.81
N ALA A 207 5.60 -21.77 6.24
CA ALA A 207 4.21 -21.72 5.78
C ALA A 207 4.00 -20.79 4.59
N PHE A 208 4.94 -19.86 4.33
CA PHE A 208 4.79 -18.79 3.36
C PHE A 208 4.39 -19.27 1.97
N GLU A 209 5.10 -20.25 1.41
CA GLU A 209 4.79 -20.76 0.07
C GLU A 209 3.37 -21.33 -0.01
N ASN A 210 2.98 -22.16 0.97
CA ASN A 210 1.64 -22.76 1.00
C ASN A 210 0.56 -21.68 1.19
N THR A 211 0.80 -20.67 2.02
CA THR A 211 -0.12 -19.55 2.20
C THR A 211 -0.33 -18.78 0.89
N VAL A 212 0.75 -18.49 0.15
CA VAL A 212 0.66 -17.83 -1.16
C VAL A 212 -0.15 -18.68 -2.15
N ARG A 213 0.11 -19.99 -2.23
CA ARG A 213 -0.65 -20.90 -3.11
C ARG A 213 -2.13 -20.91 -2.78
N ASN A 214 -2.49 -21.02 -1.50
CA ASN A 214 -3.88 -21.02 -1.06
C ASN A 214 -4.61 -19.71 -1.42
N PHE A 215 -3.95 -18.56 -1.31
CA PHE A 215 -4.55 -17.29 -1.75
C PHE A 215 -4.72 -17.22 -3.26
N ILE A 216 -3.75 -17.69 -4.05
CA ILE A 216 -3.87 -17.73 -5.51
C ILE A 216 -5.06 -18.60 -5.94
N GLU A 217 -5.24 -19.76 -5.30
CA GLU A 217 -6.38 -20.66 -5.56
C GLU A 217 -7.71 -19.96 -5.22
N ALA A 218 -7.82 -19.36 -4.03
CA ALA A 218 -9.02 -18.67 -3.59
C ALA A 218 -9.44 -17.51 -4.54
N PHE A 219 -8.47 -16.75 -5.04
CA PHE A 219 -8.74 -15.67 -6.01
C PHE A 219 -9.12 -16.19 -7.40
N SER A 220 -8.59 -17.36 -7.78
CA SER A 220 -8.93 -18.01 -9.06
C SER A 220 -10.37 -18.50 -9.09
N ASP A 221 -10.88 -19.03 -7.97
CA ASP A 221 -12.25 -19.53 -7.83
C ASP A 221 -13.30 -18.41 -7.93
N VAL A 222 -13.02 -17.24 -7.34
CA VAL A 222 -13.88 -16.05 -7.46
C VAL A 222 -13.98 -15.58 -8.91
N ARG A 223 -12.84 -15.56 -9.62
CA ARG A 223 -12.82 -15.20 -11.04
C ARG A 223 -13.63 -16.18 -11.89
N GLY A 224 -13.50 -17.49 -11.63
CA GLY A 224 -14.27 -18.52 -12.35
C GLY A 224 -15.78 -18.38 -12.14
N SER A 225 -16.21 -17.99 -10.94
CA SER A 225 -17.61 -17.80 -10.58
C SER A 225 -18.21 -16.51 -11.19
N ALA A 226 -17.42 -15.46 -11.31
CA ALA A 226 -17.86 -14.17 -11.88
C ALA A 226 -18.03 -14.19 -13.42
N VAL A 227 -17.42 -15.15 -14.13
CA VAL A 227 -17.48 -15.27 -15.60
C VAL A 227 -18.66 -16.15 -16.07
N GLN A 228 -19.35 -16.83 -15.16
CA GLN A 228 -20.50 -17.70 -15.48
C GLN A 228 -21.88 -17.00 -15.37
N HIS A 229 -21.91 -15.69 -15.13
CA HIS A 229 -23.11 -14.86 -15.07
C HIS A 229 -22.98 -13.64 -16.00
#